data_AF-A0A0D9VM94-F1
#
_entry.id   AF-A0A0D9VM94-F1
#
_cell.length_a   1.000
_cell.length_b   1.000
_cell.length_c   1.000
_cell.angle_alpha   90.00
_cell.angle_beta   90.00
_cell.angle_gamma   90.00
#
_symmetry.space_group_name_H-M   'P 1'
#
loop_
_entity.id
_entity.type
_entity.pdbx_description
1 polymer ?
#
loop_
_entity_poly.entity_id
_entity_poly.type
_entity_poly.pdbx_seq_one_letter_code
_entity_poly.pdbx_strand_id
1 'polypeptide(L)'
;MVKRQEQDNCDKTNVECVSSAPKGFKHLNLAKLTIYGFQPDGNFIQYIRRVMETAVNLEEISLYDRKVEECCKDMDPKFKVARSMYPQTVEEQESVRKQITEGFGIPLSDIVHFRS
;
A
#
# COMPACT_ATOMS: atom_id res chain seq x y z
N MET A 1 18.33 -32.47 -24.20
CA MET A 1 18.00 -31.04 -24.32
C MET A 1 17.73 -30.52 -22.92
N VAL A 2 18.74 -29.93 -22.27
CA VAL A 2 18.65 -29.46 -20.87
C VAL A 2 17.97 -28.10 -20.87
N LYS A 3 16.79 -28.00 -20.24
CA LYS A 3 16.12 -26.73 -20.00
C LYS A 3 16.87 -25.98 -18.89
N ARG A 4 17.35 -24.77 -19.17
CA ARG A 4 17.85 -23.87 -18.13
C ARG A 4 16.64 -23.33 -17.36
N GLN A 5 16.56 -23.60 -16.07
CA GLN A 5 15.72 -22.83 -15.16
C GLN A 5 16.48 -21.54 -14.86
N GLU A 6 16.01 -20.43 -15.40
CA GLU A 6 16.40 -19.11 -14.90
C GLU A 6 15.64 -18.91 -13.58
N GLN A 7 16.32 -19.17 -12.47
CA GLN A 7 15.94 -18.59 -11.19
C GLN A 7 16.27 -17.10 -11.29
N ASP A 8 15.30 -16.33 -11.79
CA ASP A 8 15.30 -14.88 -11.66
C ASP A 8 15.12 -14.57 -10.17
N ASN A 9 16.24 -14.43 -9.46
CA ASN A 9 16.24 -13.93 -8.10
C ASN A 9 15.88 -12.45 -8.18
N CYS A 10 14.59 -12.14 -8.06
CA CYS A 10 14.12 -10.78 -7.92
C CYS A 10 14.60 -10.25 -6.57
N ASP A 11 15.80 -9.67 -6.57
CA ASP A 11 16.36 -8.96 -5.43
C ASP A 11 15.38 -7.84 -5.07
N LYS A 12 14.66 -8.03 -3.96
CA LYS A 12 13.74 -7.04 -3.41
C LYS A 12 14.54 -5.88 -2.84
N THR A 13 14.96 -4.97 -3.70
CA THR A 13 15.50 -3.69 -3.26
C THR A 13 14.33 -2.84 -2.79
N ASN A 14 14.33 -2.43 -1.52
CA ASN A 14 13.41 -1.41 -1.04
C ASN A 14 13.67 -0.12 -1.83
N VAL A 15 12.76 0.24 -2.73
CA VAL A 15 12.78 1.53 -3.40
C VAL A 15 12.20 2.54 -2.42
N GLU A 16 13.04 3.40 -1.86
CA GLU A 16 12.57 4.53 -1.06
C GLU A 16 11.69 5.42 -1.94
N CYS A 17 10.49 5.75 -1.46
CA CYS A 17 9.65 6.73 -2.15
C CYS A 17 10.34 8.10 -2.05
N VAL A 18 11.05 8.51 -3.10
CA VAL A 18 11.61 9.87 -3.25
C VAL A 18 10.72 10.70 -4.17
N SER A 19 10.31 11.90 -3.75
CA SER A 19 9.41 12.74 -4.55
C SER A 19 10.23 13.54 -5.55
N SER A 20 10.03 13.28 -6.84
CA SER A 20 10.59 14.07 -7.93
C SER A 20 9.66 15.19 -8.42
N ALA A 21 8.45 15.28 -7.87
CA ALA A 21 7.44 16.24 -8.29
C ALA A 21 7.90 17.69 -7.98
N PRO A 22 7.68 18.65 -8.90
CA PRO A 22 7.96 20.05 -8.65
C PRO A 22 7.21 20.56 -7.42
N LYS A 23 7.83 21.50 -6.69
CA LYS A 23 7.18 22.15 -5.55
C LYS A 23 5.85 22.78 -5.98
N GLY A 24 4.76 22.41 -5.32
CA GLY A 24 3.41 22.91 -5.63
C GLY A 24 2.68 22.14 -6.72
N PHE A 25 3.19 20.99 -7.17
CA PHE A 25 2.42 20.06 -8.00
C PHE A 25 1.09 19.70 -7.31
N LYS A 26 -0.01 19.79 -8.07
CA LYS A 26 -1.35 19.45 -7.61
C LYS A 26 -2.03 18.51 -8.58
N HIS A 27 -2.54 17.39 -8.09
CA HIS A 27 -3.30 16.44 -8.87
C HIS A 27 -4.81 16.70 -8.70
N LEU A 28 -5.37 17.59 -9.55
CA LEU A 28 -6.76 18.05 -9.42
C LEU A 28 -7.82 16.98 -9.73
N ASN A 29 -7.46 15.91 -10.44
CA ASN A 29 -8.43 14.91 -10.91
C ASN A 29 -8.41 13.59 -10.13
N LEU A 30 -7.52 13.46 -9.13
CA LEU A 30 -7.44 12.21 -8.37
C LEU A 30 -8.39 12.29 -7.19
N ALA A 31 -9.58 11.72 -7.37
CA ALA A 31 -10.59 11.63 -6.31
C ALA A 31 -10.47 10.37 -5.46
N LYS A 32 -9.97 9.26 -6.04
CA LYS A 32 -9.93 7.96 -5.36
C LYS A 32 -8.60 7.26 -5.57
N LEU A 33 -8.05 6.71 -4.49
CA LEU A 33 -6.89 5.83 -4.49
C LEU A 33 -7.30 4.44 -3.99
N THR A 34 -6.90 3.38 -4.68
CA THR A 34 -7.10 2.00 -4.23
C THR A 34 -5.80 1.24 -4.26
N ILE A 35 -5.45 0.58 -3.15
CA ILE A 35 -4.22 -0.20 -3.01
C ILE A 35 -4.58 -1.63 -2.60
N TYR A 36 -4.15 -2.60 -3.42
CA TYR A 36 -4.22 -4.02 -3.10
C TYR A 36 -2.87 -4.52 -2.56
N GLY A 37 -2.92 -5.39 -1.54
CA GLY A 37 -1.70 -5.85 -0.89
C GLY A 37 -1.07 -4.81 0.02
N PHE A 38 -1.88 -3.93 0.60
CA PHE A 38 -1.40 -2.91 1.51
C PHE A 38 -0.70 -3.53 2.71
N GLN A 39 0.46 -2.97 3.04
CA GLN A 39 1.17 -3.25 4.29
C GLN A 39 1.52 -1.92 4.95
N PRO A 40 1.39 -1.78 6.28
CA PRO A 40 1.67 -0.54 6.98
C PRO A 40 3.18 -0.35 7.19
N ASP A 41 3.95 -0.37 6.10
CA ASP A 41 5.38 -0.05 6.11
C ASP A 41 5.61 1.44 5.81
N GLY A 42 6.84 1.90 6.06
CA GLY A 42 7.19 3.31 5.86
C GLY A 42 6.97 3.80 4.42
N ASN A 43 7.06 2.92 3.43
CA ASN A 43 6.94 3.29 2.02
C ASN A 43 5.48 3.53 1.63
N PHE A 44 4.58 2.61 2.01
CA PHE A 44 3.14 2.80 1.77
C PHE A 44 2.60 4.00 2.53
N ILE A 45 2.97 4.17 3.80
CA ILE A 45 2.53 5.31 4.61
C ILE A 45 3.01 6.62 3.97
N GLN A 46 4.30 6.71 3.61
CA GLN A 46 4.85 7.91 2.97
C GLN A 46 4.21 8.19 1.62
N TYR A 47 3.95 7.15 0.81
CA TYR A 47 3.29 7.30 -0.48
C TYR A 47 1.88 7.88 -0.32
N ILE A 48 1.06 7.30 0.57
CA ILE A 48 -0.31 7.78 0.81
C ILE A 48 -0.31 9.23 1.30
N ARG A 49 0.58 9.58 2.23
CA ARG A 49 0.73 10.96 2.73
C ARG A 49 1.02 11.94 1.60
N ARG A 50 1.91 11.59 0.67
CA ARG A 50 2.20 12.43 -0.51
C ARG A 50 1.03 12.56 -1.47
N VAL A 51 0.26 11.49 -1.65
CA VAL A 51 -0.98 11.57 -2.43
C VAL A 51 -1.95 12.54 -1.75
N MET A 52 -2.13 12.46 -0.43
CA MET A 52 -2.97 13.40 0.31
C MET A 52 -2.49 14.85 0.22
N GLU A 53 -1.17 15.09 0.20
CA GLU A 53 -0.60 16.44 0.03
C GLU A 53 -0.83 17.02 -1.36
N THR A 54 -0.77 16.18 -2.41
CA THR A 54 -0.77 16.64 -3.81
C THR A 54 -2.15 16.56 -4.46
N ALA A 55 -2.97 15.58 -4.10
CA ALA A 55 -4.31 15.39 -4.63
C ALA A 55 -5.34 16.17 -3.80
N VAL A 56 -5.51 17.45 -4.13
CA VAL A 56 -6.39 18.38 -3.40
C VAL A 56 -7.87 17.99 -3.42
N ASN A 57 -8.28 17.15 -4.37
CA ASN A 57 -9.66 16.67 -4.52
C ASN A 57 -9.79 15.19 -4.12
N LEU A 58 -8.85 14.66 -3.32
CA LEU A 58 -8.91 13.29 -2.86
C LEU A 58 -10.06 13.10 -1.87
N GLU A 59 -10.97 12.20 -2.19
CA GLU A 59 -12.17 11.89 -1.41
C GLU A 59 -12.04 10.53 -0.71
N GLU A 60 -11.36 9.56 -1.32
CA GLU A 60 -11.34 8.18 -0.81
C GLU A 60 -9.98 7.50 -1.02
N ILE A 61 -9.50 6.82 0.02
CA ILE A 61 -8.40 5.87 -0.01
C ILE A 61 -8.94 4.51 0.47
N SER A 62 -9.01 3.54 -0.43
CA SER A 62 -9.40 2.16 -0.11
C SER A 62 -8.18 1.24 -0.09
N LEU A 63 -7.89 0.69 1.09
CA LEU A 63 -6.78 -0.23 1.33
C LEU A 63 -7.33 -1.65 1.44
N TYR A 64 -6.75 -2.58 0.68
CA TYR A 64 -7.14 -3.98 0.69
C TYR A 64 -5.95 -4.85 1.09
N ASP A 65 -6.25 -5.95 1.77
CA ASP A 65 -5.28 -7.03 1.91
C ASP A 65 -4.91 -7.58 0.51
N ARG A 66 -3.80 -8.31 0.43
CA ARG A 66 -3.44 -9.00 -0.79
C ARG A 66 -4.51 -10.04 -1.13
N LYS A 67 -4.86 -10.12 -2.40
CA LYS A 67 -5.61 -11.27 -2.91
C LYS A 67 -4.62 -12.41 -3.14
N VAL A 68 -4.79 -13.52 -2.44
CA VAL A 68 -4.11 -14.76 -2.80
C VAL A 68 -4.95 -15.38 -3.91
N GLU A 69 -4.54 -15.19 -5.16
CA GLU A 69 -5.21 -15.84 -6.29
C GLU A 69 -5.09 -17.37 -6.19
N GLU A 70 -6.01 -18.07 -6.86
CA GLU A 70 -6.06 -19.53 -6.89
C GLU A 70 -4.78 -20.18 -7.39
N CYS A 71 -4.07 -19.51 -8.31
CA CYS A 71 -2.78 -19.96 -8.84
C CYS A 71 -1.70 -20.10 -7.76
N CYS A 72 -1.89 -19.47 -6.59
CA CYS A 72 -0.97 -19.58 -5.46
C CYS A 72 -1.24 -20.80 -4.56
N LYS A 73 -2.34 -21.54 -4.78
CA LYS A 73 -2.69 -22.74 -3.99
C LYS A 73 -1.75 -23.91 -4.27
N ASP A 74 -1.19 -23.96 -5.49
CA ASP A 74 -0.28 -25.03 -5.95
C ASP A 74 1.20 -24.69 -5.75
N MET A 75 1.50 -23.57 -5.06
CA MET A 75 2.88 -23.22 -4.74
C MET A 75 3.46 -24.26 -3.76
N ASP A 76 4.69 -24.70 -4.02
CA ASP A 76 5.39 -25.67 -3.18
C ASP A 76 5.34 -25.19 -1.71
N PRO A 77 4.88 -26.03 -0.75
CA PRO A 77 4.71 -25.65 0.66
C PRO A 77 6.02 -25.18 1.34
N LYS A 78 7.19 -25.40 0.71
CA LYS A 78 8.46 -24.79 1.12
C LYS A 78 8.49 -23.28 0.93
N PHE A 79 7.76 -22.74 -0.04
CA PHE A 79 7.51 -21.31 -0.17
C PHE A 79 6.43 -20.91 0.83
N LYS A 80 6.85 -20.60 2.06
CA LYS A 80 5.98 -19.94 3.02
C LYS A 80 5.56 -18.60 2.43
N VAL A 81 4.31 -18.51 1.99
CA VAL A 81 3.70 -17.23 1.66
C VAL A 81 3.76 -16.40 2.94
N ALA A 82 4.61 -15.36 2.94
CA ALA A 82 4.81 -14.51 4.12
C ALA A 82 3.45 -14.08 4.68
N ARG A 83 3.25 -14.11 6.00
CA ARG A 83 1.97 -13.69 6.59
C ARG A 83 1.65 -12.26 6.15
N SER A 84 0.38 -11.98 5.86
CA SER A 84 0.00 -10.59 5.58
C SER A 84 0.25 -9.73 6.82
N MET A 85 0.81 -8.54 6.59
CA MET A 85 0.95 -7.49 7.61
C MET A 85 -0.22 -6.50 7.55
N TYR A 86 -1.24 -6.82 6.76
CA TYR A 86 -2.44 -6.00 6.65
C TYR A 86 -3.14 -5.90 8.02
N PRO A 87 -3.56 -4.69 8.45
CA PRO A 87 -4.26 -4.49 9.72
C PRO A 87 -5.58 -5.27 9.80
N GLN A 88 -5.68 -6.19 10.75
CA GLN A 88 -6.86 -7.05 10.94
C GLN A 88 -7.79 -6.52 12.02
N THR A 89 -7.27 -5.84 13.04
CA THR A 89 -8.07 -5.32 14.15
C THR A 89 -8.41 -3.84 13.97
N VAL A 90 -9.48 -3.38 14.63
CA VAL A 90 -9.87 -1.96 14.64
C VAL A 90 -8.74 -1.09 15.21
N GLU A 91 -8.08 -1.55 16.26
CA GLU A 91 -6.96 -0.84 16.92
C GLU A 91 -5.76 -0.69 15.98
N GLU A 92 -5.40 -1.74 15.24
CA GLU A 92 -4.33 -1.69 14.23
C GLU A 92 -4.70 -0.71 13.11
N GLN A 93 -5.94 -0.76 12.63
CA GLN A 93 -6.43 0.15 11.59
C GLN A 93 -6.43 1.61 12.06
N GLU A 94 -6.86 1.88 13.29
CA GLU A 94 -6.83 3.23 13.88
C GLU A 94 -5.39 3.75 14.04
N SER A 95 -4.47 2.89 14.48
CA SER A 95 -3.04 3.23 14.55
C SER A 95 -2.48 3.62 13.19
N VAL A 96 -2.85 2.89 12.14
CA VAL A 96 -2.41 3.19 10.77
C VAL A 96 -3.06 4.46 10.23
N ARG A 97 -4.38 4.66 10.44
CA ARG A 97 -5.04 5.93 10.09
C ARG A 97 -4.32 7.11 10.72
N LYS A 98 -3.95 6.99 12.00
CA LYS A 98 -3.25 8.04 12.74
C LYS A 98 -1.93 8.39 12.09
N GLN A 99 -1.15 7.40 11.68
CA GLN A 99 0.13 7.63 10.99
C GLN A 99 -0.04 8.30 9.62
N ILE A 100 -1.13 7.99 8.91
CA ILE A 100 -1.44 8.57 7.59
C ILE A 100 -1.94 10.01 7.73
N THR A 101 -2.87 10.28 8.64
CA THR A 101 -3.52 11.60 8.74
C THR A 101 -2.82 12.58 9.69
N GLU A 102 -1.73 12.15 10.34
CA GLU A 102 -0.93 13.01 11.21
C GLU A 102 -0.49 14.29 10.49
N GLY A 103 -0.82 15.44 11.07
CA GLY A 103 -0.49 16.75 10.52
C GLY A 103 -1.47 17.30 9.47
N PHE A 104 -2.45 16.51 9.00
CA PHE A 104 -3.43 16.96 8.01
C PHE A 104 -4.70 17.59 8.63
N GLY A 105 -4.95 17.38 9.92
CA GLY A 105 -6.17 17.87 10.59
C GLY A 105 -7.47 17.23 10.06
N ILE A 106 -7.35 16.14 9.30
CA ILE A 106 -8.47 15.40 8.71
C ILE A 106 -8.91 14.29 9.69
N PRO A 107 -10.22 14.07 9.89
CA PRO A 107 -10.70 12.95 10.68
C PRO A 107 -10.25 11.60 10.10
N LEU A 108 -9.81 10.70 10.98
CA LEU A 108 -9.23 9.39 10.62
C LEU A 108 -10.12 8.54 9.70
N SER A 109 -11.44 8.63 9.89
CA SER A 109 -12.46 7.77 9.28
C SER A 109 -12.97 8.22 7.92
N ASP A 110 -12.73 9.48 7.53
CA ASP A 110 -13.51 10.09 6.46
C ASP A 110 -12.93 9.82 5.07
N ILE A 111 -11.63 9.53 5.00
CA ILE A 111 -10.93 9.30 3.73
C ILE A 111 -10.32 7.89 3.66
N VAL A 112 -9.82 7.33 4.78
CA VAL A 112 -9.04 6.08 4.77
C VAL A 112 -9.89 4.89 5.23
N HIS A 113 -10.20 4.00 4.29
CA HIS A 113 -11.01 2.81 4.50
C HIS A 113 -10.19 1.53 4.31
N PHE A 114 -10.17 0.70 5.35
CA PHE A 114 -9.71 -0.67 5.27
C PHE A 114 -10.86 -1.54 4.77
N ARG A 115 -10.59 -2.28 3.70
CA ARG A 115 -11.55 -3.14 3.01
C ARG A 115 -11.05 -4.58 3.09
N SER A 116 -11.92 -5.49 3.51
CA SER A 116 -11.68 -6.94 3.56
C SER A 116 -12.25 -7.63 2.33
#